data_AF-A0AAW7NVC1-F1
#
_entry.id   AF-A0AAW7NVC1-F1
#
_cell.length_a   1.000
_cell.length_b   1.000
_cell.length_c   1.000
_cell.angle_alpha   90.00
_cell.angle_beta   90.00
_cell.angle_gamma   90.00
#
_symmetry.space_group_name_H-M   'P 1'
#
loop_
_entity.id
_entity.type
_entity.pdbx_description
1 polymer ?
#
loop_
_entity_poly.entity_id
_entity_poly.type
_entity_poly.pdbx_seq_one_letter_code
_entity_poly.pdbx_strand_id
1 'polypeptide(L)'
;MGRGRKVQREWSKKPGFNKQATSVFSDSSPQGEVFEATAKEKQQKKLAGSRKPKLISSLGQSRYASLLVVSTGLVLITCFAILVSYMWPRSKQLRNQSSAQSTSTVQNESEDNIKKLTEDYSDLIEENRQIDFQIEDILQMVKTMKEPNVLPQDVVEKYGKASSGSIDNSVKGSQLVELTYKLIGEKGDITLRFRDVEGRTELSLVYVRLFRNAWGPVTKSVDDYRTLIPQDKQEGVEVKQAIAEQGMPKTIYASKSVKGQVDSISLSYSTTDNMTVSLYFDEVNGLYRLKSLLTSTV
;
A
#
# COMPACT_ATOMS: atom_id res chain seq x y z
N MET A 1 -10.43 46.80 72.25
CA MET A 1 -9.12 46.54 71.61
C MET A 1 -9.31 46.71 70.10
N GLY A 2 -8.60 47.66 69.48
CA GLY A 2 -8.83 48.04 68.09
C GLY A 2 -7.56 48.02 67.23
N ARG A 3 -7.81 48.06 65.92
CA ARG A 3 -6.91 48.36 64.77
C ARG A 3 -5.90 47.29 64.30
N GLY A 4 -5.88 47.10 62.99
CA GLY A 4 -4.76 46.55 62.19
C GLY A 4 -5.21 46.19 60.76
N ARG A 5 -5.42 47.16 59.86
CA ARG A 5 -4.49 47.65 58.79
C ARG A 5 -4.24 46.68 57.62
N LYS A 6 -4.60 47.17 56.42
CA LYS A 6 -4.23 46.72 55.06
C LYS A 6 -2.73 46.89 54.80
N VAL A 7 -2.12 46.03 53.98
CA VAL A 7 -0.98 46.41 53.10
C VAL A 7 -1.04 45.60 51.79
N GLN A 8 -1.26 46.35 50.71
CA GLN A 8 -1.06 46.05 49.30
C GLN A 8 0.42 46.25 48.97
N ARG A 9 1.04 45.38 48.15
CA ARG A 9 2.42 45.56 47.69
C ARG A 9 2.49 45.40 46.17
N GLU A 10 2.39 46.52 45.47
CA GLU A 10 2.99 46.71 44.15
C GLU A 10 4.46 47.10 44.34
N TRP A 11 5.35 46.60 43.48
CA TRP A 11 6.64 47.25 43.21
C TRP A 11 6.87 47.33 41.71
N SER A 12 7.29 48.52 41.30
CA SER A 12 7.56 48.93 39.93
C SER A 12 9.07 49.24 39.77
N LYS A 13 9.56 49.06 38.52
CA LYS A 13 10.70 49.71 37.83
C LYS A 13 12.17 49.50 38.29
N LYS A 14 12.96 48.82 37.41
CA LYS A 14 14.25 49.13 36.67
C LYS A 14 15.40 49.93 37.38
N PRO A 15 16.69 50.04 36.90
CA PRO A 15 17.29 49.83 35.55
C PRO A 15 18.80 49.36 35.43
N GLY A 16 19.33 49.28 34.19
CA GLY A 16 20.77 49.38 33.80
C GLY A 16 21.40 48.06 33.28
N PHE A 17 22.13 47.94 32.15
CA PHE A 17 22.94 48.90 31.39
C PHE A 17 23.19 48.44 29.92
N ASN A 18 23.20 49.43 29.03
CA ASN A 18 23.77 49.62 27.67
C ASN A 18 24.64 48.54 26.98
N LYS A 19 24.44 48.36 25.66
CA LYS A 19 25.23 49.04 24.60
C LYS A 19 24.59 48.91 23.20
N GLN A 20 24.74 49.99 22.43
CA GLN A 20 24.24 50.25 21.07
C GLN A 20 24.96 49.44 19.98
N ALA A 21 24.26 49.15 18.88
CA ALA A 21 24.80 49.29 17.53
C ALA A 21 23.65 49.54 16.53
N THR A 22 23.87 50.53 15.67
CA THR A 22 22.95 51.12 14.69
C THR A 22 23.15 50.58 13.28
N SER A 23 22.14 50.86 12.44
CA SER A 23 22.18 50.98 10.96
C SER A 23 22.06 49.69 10.16
N VAL A 24 21.53 49.63 8.93
CA VAL A 24 20.71 50.45 8.01
C VAL A 24 20.39 49.47 6.85
N PHE A 25 19.22 49.58 6.22
CA PHE A 25 18.79 48.81 5.04
C PHE A 25 19.75 48.93 3.83
N SER A 26 19.81 47.90 2.98
CA SER A 26 19.96 48.05 1.52
C SER A 26 19.54 46.78 0.75
N ASP A 27 18.57 46.95 -0.15
CA ASP A 27 18.32 46.11 -1.33
C ASP A 27 19.40 46.34 -2.40
N SER A 28 19.81 45.28 -3.12
CA SER A 28 20.03 45.24 -4.59
C SER A 28 20.97 44.09 -5.01
N SER A 29 20.53 43.31 -5.99
CA SER A 29 21.37 42.62 -7.01
C SER A 29 21.38 43.52 -8.26
N PRO A 30 22.41 43.54 -9.14
CA PRO A 30 22.70 42.41 -10.05
C PRO A 30 24.19 42.20 -10.50
N GLN A 31 24.42 41.02 -11.09
CA GLN A 31 25.35 40.66 -12.19
C GLN A 31 26.78 41.24 -12.29
N GLY A 32 27.76 40.35 -12.46
CA GLY A 32 29.08 40.67 -13.04
C GLY A 32 30.09 39.54 -12.89
N GLU A 33 30.41 38.89 -14.01
CA GLU A 33 31.39 37.81 -14.21
C GLU A 33 32.83 38.20 -13.80
N VAL A 34 33.68 37.21 -13.50
CA VAL A 34 35.09 37.08 -14.00
C VAL A 34 35.79 35.86 -13.36
N PHE A 35 36.10 34.89 -14.22
CA PHE A 35 37.23 33.92 -14.21
C PHE A 35 37.53 33.07 -12.96
N GLU A 36 37.23 31.77 -13.07
CA GLU A 36 38.23 30.69 -12.88
C GLU A 36 37.68 29.36 -13.44
N ALA A 37 37.95 29.07 -14.71
CA ALA A 37 37.74 27.75 -15.30
C ALA A 37 38.97 27.40 -16.14
N THR A 38 39.95 26.73 -15.53
CA THR A 38 41.04 26.09 -16.28
C THR A 38 41.54 24.87 -15.52
N ALA A 39 40.94 23.70 -15.77
CA ALA A 39 41.62 22.41 -15.75
C ALA A 39 40.62 21.27 -16.00
N LYS A 40 40.55 20.78 -17.26
CA LYS A 40 40.38 19.37 -17.68
C LYS A 40 39.81 19.27 -19.09
N GLU A 41 40.55 19.76 -20.07
CA GLU A 41 40.32 19.41 -21.49
C GLU A 41 41.66 19.33 -22.22
N LYS A 42 42.44 18.28 -21.94
CA LYS A 42 43.61 17.89 -22.75
C LYS A 42 43.97 16.43 -22.48
N GLN A 43 43.15 15.48 -22.96
CA GLN A 43 43.59 14.07 -23.18
C GLN A 43 42.72 13.26 -24.16
N GLN A 44 41.97 13.89 -25.08
CA GLN A 44 41.32 13.16 -26.17
C GLN A 44 41.61 13.80 -27.52
N LYS A 45 42.83 13.57 -28.04
CA LYS A 45 43.13 13.60 -29.49
C LYS A 45 44.56 13.14 -29.74
N LYS A 46 44.76 11.83 -29.88
CA LYS A 46 45.72 11.24 -30.84
C LYS A 46 45.57 9.73 -30.85
N LEU A 47 45.70 9.18 -32.06
CA LEU A 47 45.66 7.76 -32.45
C LEU A 47 44.27 7.18 -32.75
N ALA A 48 43.63 7.73 -33.78
CA ALA A 48 42.97 6.90 -34.78
C ALA A 48 44.03 6.47 -35.80
N GLY A 49 44.21 5.16 -36.03
CA GLY A 49 45.17 4.69 -37.02
C GLY A 49 45.38 3.17 -37.12
N SER A 50 44.42 2.49 -37.75
CA SER A 50 44.60 1.26 -38.56
C SER A 50 44.91 -0.09 -37.87
N ARG A 51 43.98 -1.05 -38.04
CA ARG A 51 44.14 -2.35 -38.75
C ARG A 51 42.95 -3.28 -38.44
N LYS A 52 42.24 -3.75 -39.47
CA LYS A 52 41.34 -4.92 -39.41
C LYS A 52 42.16 -6.21 -39.67
N PRO A 53 41.54 -7.41 -39.68
CA PRO A 53 41.43 -8.32 -38.53
C PRO A 53 42.25 -9.60 -38.77
N LYS A 54 42.65 -10.31 -37.71
CA LYS A 54 43.25 -11.65 -37.86
C LYS A 54 42.53 -12.66 -36.98
N LEU A 55 41.70 -13.46 -37.63
CA LEU A 55 41.16 -14.73 -37.16
C LEU A 55 42.30 -15.76 -37.06
N ILE A 56 42.54 -16.30 -35.86
CA ILE A 56 43.09 -17.64 -35.56
C ILE A 56 42.52 -17.96 -34.16
N SER A 57 41.34 -18.58 -34.06
CA SER A 57 41.07 -20.02 -34.04
C SER A 57 41.50 -20.77 -32.78
N SER A 58 40.48 -21.41 -32.17
CA SER A 58 40.48 -22.60 -31.30
C SER A 58 41.21 -22.54 -29.95
N LEU A 59 40.43 -22.53 -28.86
CA LEU A 59 40.24 -23.69 -27.95
C LEU A 59 39.25 -23.30 -26.82
N GLY A 60 38.22 -24.11 -26.59
CA GLY A 60 37.35 -23.99 -25.40
C GLY A 60 35.84 -23.84 -25.66
N GLN A 61 35.25 -24.73 -26.47
CA GLN A 61 33.80 -24.97 -26.41
C GLN A 61 33.40 -25.60 -25.07
N SER A 62 32.10 -25.50 -24.78
CA SER A 62 31.35 -26.24 -23.73
C SER A 62 31.47 -25.58 -22.36
N ARG A 63 30.51 -24.78 -21.85
CA ARG A 63 29.15 -25.22 -21.47
C ARG A 63 28.10 -24.10 -21.37
N TYR A 64 28.41 -22.86 -21.75
CA TYR A 64 27.52 -21.71 -21.49
C TYR A 64 26.62 -21.30 -22.66
N ALA A 65 26.86 -21.82 -23.87
CA ALA A 65 26.08 -21.43 -25.05
C ALA A 65 24.69 -22.08 -25.13
N SER A 66 24.46 -23.26 -24.51
CA SER A 66 23.13 -23.89 -24.54
C SER A 66 22.14 -23.28 -23.54
N LEU A 67 22.62 -22.65 -22.47
CA LEU A 67 21.74 -22.02 -21.46
C LEU A 67 21.06 -20.76 -21.99
N LEU A 68 21.72 -19.99 -22.86
CA LEU A 68 21.14 -18.76 -23.42
C LEU A 68 20.11 -19.04 -24.52
N VAL A 69 20.19 -20.19 -25.20
CA VAL A 69 19.22 -20.58 -26.24
C VAL A 69 17.93 -21.13 -25.60
N VAL A 70 18.03 -21.81 -24.46
CA VAL A 70 16.84 -22.33 -23.74
C VAL A 70 16.06 -21.21 -23.04
N SER A 71 16.74 -20.19 -22.48
CA SER A 71 16.05 -19.09 -21.79
C SER A 71 15.30 -18.15 -22.74
N THR A 72 15.85 -17.88 -23.93
CA THR A 72 15.18 -17.06 -24.94
C THR A 72 14.00 -17.77 -25.60
N GLY A 73 14.07 -19.10 -25.78
CA GLY A 73 12.95 -19.90 -26.29
C GLY A 73 11.74 -19.91 -25.36
N LEU A 74 11.95 -20.02 -24.04
CA LEU A 74 10.87 -20.10 -23.06
C LEU A 74 10.11 -18.78 -22.90
N VAL A 75 10.82 -17.64 -23.02
CA VAL A 75 10.21 -16.29 -22.99
C VAL A 75 9.39 -16.01 -24.25
N LEU A 76 9.83 -16.47 -25.42
CA LEU A 76 9.06 -16.30 -26.65
C LEU A 76 7.77 -17.15 -26.65
N ILE A 77 7.81 -18.36 -26.08
CA ILE A 77 6.61 -19.21 -25.96
C ILE A 77 5.57 -18.61 -25.02
N THR A 78 5.99 -18.05 -23.88
CA THR A 78 5.06 -17.39 -22.94
C THR A 78 4.48 -16.09 -23.52
N CYS A 79 5.29 -15.26 -24.19
CA CYS A 79 4.79 -14.09 -24.89
C CYS A 79 3.82 -14.45 -26.03
N PHE A 80 4.08 -15.53 -26.78
CA PHE A 80 3.19 -15.98 -27.85
C PHE A 80 1.86 -16.53 -27.31
N ALA A 81 1.87 -17.26 -26.20
CA ALA A 81 0.65 -17.75 -25.55
C ALA A 81 -0.22 -16.60 -25.03
N ILE A 82 0.39 -15.56 -24.45
CA ILE A 82 -0.33 -14.36 -23.99
C ILE A 82 -0.91 -13.60 -25.19
N LEU A 83 -0.16 -13.44 -26.28
CA LEU A 83 -0.65 -12.77 -27.50
C LEU A 83 -1.79 -13.53 -28.18
N VAL A 84 -1.73 -14.87 -28.26
CA VAL A 84 -2.83 -15.69 -28.80
C VAL A 84 -4.08 -15.61 -27.92
N SER A 85 -3.91 -15.50 -26.60
CA SER A 85 -5.02 -15.33 -25.66
C SER A 85 -5.73 -13.98 -25.79
N TYR A 86 -4.97 -12.93 -26.17
CA TYR A 86 -5.51 -11.59 -26.39
C TYR A 86 -6.06 -11.37 -27.81
N MET A 87 -5.63 -12.16 -28.80
CA MET A 87 -6.04 -12.00 -30.20
C MET A 87 -7.09 -13.02 -30.67
N TRP A 88 -7.50 -14.01 -29.87
CA TRP A 88 -8.55 -14.93 -30.27
C TRP A 88 -9.92 -14.23 -30.28
N PRO A 89 -10.56 -14.00 -31.45
CA PRO A 89 -11.90 -13.47 -31.49
C PRO A 89 -12.83 -14.56 -30.95
N ARG A 90 -13.62 -14.24 -29.92
CA ARG A 90 -14.73 -15.09 -29.46
C ARG A 90 -15.78 -15.14 -30.58
N SER A 91 -15.54 -16.00 -31.57
CA SER A 91 -16.42 -16.21 -32.70
C SER A 91 -17.76 -16.70 -32.18
N LYS A 92 -18.80 -15.91 -32.45
CA LYS A 92 -20.20 -16.29 -32.24
C LYS A 92 -20.46 -17.66 -32.87
N GLN A 93 -20.65 -18.70 -32.06
CA GLN A 93 -21.43 -19.85 -32.48
C GLN A 93 -22.86 -19.63 -32.00
N LEU A 94 -23.61 -18.90 -32.84
CA LEU A 94 -25.05 -19.08 -32.94
C LEU A 94 -25.26 -20.26 -33.88
N ARG A 95 -25.73 -21.40 -33.36
CA ARG A 95 -26.48 -22.37 -34.17
C ARG A 95 -27.51 -23.08 -33.32
N ASN A 96 -28.76 -22.73 -33.58
CA ASN A 96 -29.95 -23.39 -33.08
C ASN A 96 -29.98 -24.86 -33.51
N GLN A 97 -30.30 -25.75 -32.58
CA GLN A 97 -31.15 -26.92 -32.84
C GLN A 97 -31.99 -27.21 -31.58
N SER A 98 -33.22 -27.60 -31.85
CA SER A 98 -34.42 -27.57 -31.00
C SER A 98 -34.56 -28.72 -30.01
N SER A 99 -35.28 -28.42 -28.92
CA SER A 99 -36.21 -29.30 -28.18
C SER A 99 -35.77 -30.71 -27.78
N ALA A 100 -35.49 -30.88 -26.48
CA ALA A 100 -36.10 -31.97 -25.71
C ALA A 100 -36.16 -31.56 -24.24
N GLN A 101 -37.39 -31.52 -23.73
CA GLN A 101 -37.73 -31.36 -22.32
C GLN A 101 -37.09 -32.51 -21.52
N SER A 102 -36.24 -32.16 -20.56
CA SER A 102 -35.89 -33.04 -19.45
C SER A 102 -35.67 -32.15 -18.24
N THR A 103 -36.72 -32.12 -17.42
CA THR A 103 -36.73 -31.58 -16.06
C THR A 103 -35.65 -32.30 -15.23
N SER A 104 -34.45 -31.74 -15.18
CA SER A 104 -33.54 -31.95 -14.07
C SER A 104 -33.46 -30.63 -13.31
N THR A 105 -34.23 -30.56 -12.24
CA THR A 105 -34.16 -29.56 -11.19
C THR A 105 -32.78 -29.63 -10.54
N VAL A 106 -31.77 -29.06 -11.19
CA VAL A 106 -30.52 -28.68 -10.53
C VAL A 106 -30.75 -27.22 -10.17
N GLN A 107 -31.37 -27.02 -9.00
CA GLN A 107 -31.43 -25.71 -8.37
C GLN A 107 -30.00 -25.21 -8.23
N ASN A 108 -29.74 -24.01 -8.73
CA ASN A 108 -28.52 -23.26 -8.49
C ASN A 108 -28.47 -22.93 -7.00
N GLU A 109 -28.06 -23.89 -6.16
CA GLU A 109 -27.91 -23.68 -4.71
C GLU A 109 -26.96 -22.49 -4.42
N SER A 110 -26.00 -22.21 -5.30
CA SER A 110 -25.13 -21.04 -5.18
C SER A 110 -25.83 -19.70 -5.48
N GLU A 111 -26.79 -19.66 -6.42
CA GLU A 111 -27.56 -18.44 -6.69
C GLU A 111 -28.60 -18.19 -5.59
N ASP A 112 -29.17 -19.25 -5.01
CA ASP A 112 -30.19 -19.17 -3.96
C ASP A 112 -29.61 -18.89 -2.56
N ASN A 113 -28.41 -19.39 -2.22
CA ASN A 113 -27.79 -19.12 -0.92
C ASN A 113 -27.39 -17.64 -0.74
N ILE A 114 -26.99 -16.97 -1.83
CA ILE A 114 -26.55 -15.56 -1.78
C ILE A 114 -27.73 -14.59 -1.84
N LYS A 115 -28.78 -14.88 -2.62
CA LYS A 115 -30.01 -14.08 -2.58
C LYS A 115 -30.57 -13.99 -1.16
N LYS A 116 -30.47 -15.08 -0.39
CA LYS A 116 -30.90 -15.13 1.02
C LYS A 116 -29.99 -14.36 1.98
N LEU A 117 -28.71 -14.20 1.66
CA LEU A 117 -27.77 -13.34 2.40
C LEU A 117 -28.01 -11.84 2.16
N THR A 118 -28.75 -11.49 1.10
CA THR A 118 -28.91 -10.10 0.61
C THR A 118 -30.18 -9.40 1.11
N GLU A 119 -31.19 -10.14 1.59
CA GLU A 119 -32.46 -9.54 2.07
C GLU A 119 -32.29 -8.68 3.34
N ASP A 120 -31.17 -8.83 4.05
CA ASP A 120 -30.91 -8.19 5.35
C ASP A 120 -29.70 -7.22 5.32
N TYR A 121 -29.39 -6.66 4.14
CA TYR A 121 -28.23 -5.77 3.98
C TYR A 121 -28.35 -4.47 4.79
N SER A 122 -29.58 -4.01 5.01
CA SER A 122 -29.88 -2.89 5.91
C SER A 122 -29.43 -3.15 7.34
N ASP A 123 -29.44 -4.41 7.78
CA ASP A 123 -29.12 -4.76 9.16
C ASP A 123 -27.62 -4.73 9.42
N LEU A 124 -26.80 -4.73 8.37
CA LEU A 124 -25.35 -4.55 8.45
C LEU A 124 -24.93 -3.07 8.58
N ILE A 125 -25.83 -2.13 8.29
CA ILE A 125 -25.50 -0.71 8.15
C ILE A 125 -26.21 0.15 9.21
N GLU A 126 -25.46 1.09 9.77
CA GLU A 126 -25.96 2.16 10.61
C GLU A 126 -25.32 3.46 10.13
N GLU A 127 -26.09 4.27 9.39
CA GLU A 127 -25.58 5.50 8.80
C GLU A 127 -24.95 6.41 9.88
N ASN A 128 -23.85 7.06 9.52
CA ASN A 128 -23.09 7.98 10.37
C ASN A 128 -22.46 7.34 11.62
N ARG A 129 -22.56 6.01 11.80
CA ARG A 129 -21.81 5.31 12.82
C ARG A 129 -20.31 5.55 12.65
N GLN A 130 -19.65 5.84 13.76
CA GLN A 130 -18.20 5.94 13.84
C GLN A 130 -17.71 4.93 14.86
N ILE A 131 -16.55 4.34 14.60
CA ILE A 131 -15.91 3.42 15.52
C ILE A 131 -14.58 4.00 16.00
N ASP A 132 -14.26 3.76 17.26
CA ASP A 132 -12.87 3.84 17.69
C ASP A 132 -12.19 2.56 17.22
N PHE A 133 -10.97 2.66 16.71
CA PHE A 133 -10.24 1.50 16.19
C PHE A 133 -8.84 1.49 16.77
N GLN A 134 -8.37 0.29 17.08
CA GLN A 134 -6.98 0.06 17.47
C GLN A 134 -6.27 -0.75 16.38
N ILE A 135 -4.94 -0.67 16.33
CA ILE A 135 -4.15 -1.44 15.37
C ILE A 135 -4.33 -2.95 15.60
N GLU A 136 -4.56 -3.36 16.85
CA GLU A 136 -4.93 -4.71 17.24
C GLU A 136 -6.16 -5.22 16.48
N ASP A 137 -7.17 -4.37 16.29
CA ASP A 137 -8.39 -4.73 15.58
C ASP A 137 -8.10 -5.02 14.11
N ILE A 138 -7.25 -4.21 13.47
CA ILE A 138 -6.82 -4.41 12.08
C ILE A 138 -6.04 -5.71 11.94
N LEU A 139 -5.08 -5.96 12.84
CA LEU A 139 -4.32 -7.21 12.82
C LEU A 139 -5.22 -8.43 13.06
N GLN A 140 -6.26 -8.27 13.89
CA GLN A 140 -7.25 -9.32 14.10
C GLN A 140 -8.13 -9.53 12.87
N MET A 141 -8.56 -8.48 12.18
CA MET A 141 -9.27 -8.60 10.90
C MET A 141 -8.40 -9.31 9.86
N VAL A 142 -7.12 -8.97 9.77
CA VAL A 142 -6.15 -9.64 8.88
C VAL A 142 -5.97 -11.12 9.23
N LYS A 143 -6.00 -11.48 10.52
CA LYS A 143 -6.02 -12.89 10.94
C LYS A 143 -7.31 -13.58 10.50
N THR A 144 -8.47 -12.97 10.71
CA THR A 144 -9.77 -13.48 10.28
C THR A 144 -9.83 -13.69 8.77
N MET A 145 -9.11 -12.91 7.96
CA MET A 145 -9.00 -13.19 6.53
C MET A 145 -8.55 -14.62 6.22
N LYS A 146 -7.74 -15.28 7.06
CA LYS A 146 -7.27 -16.67 6.84
C LYS A 146 -8.32 -17.72 7.16
N GLU A 147 -9.38 -17.35 7.87
CA GLU A 147 -10.47 -18.24 8.21
C GLU A 147 -11.32 -18.52 6.97
N PRO A 148 -11.83 -19.75 6.79
CA PRO A 148 -12.78 -20.06 5.72
C PRO A 148 -14.18 -19.53 6.08
N ASN A 149 -14.98 -19.20 5.06
CA ASN A 149 -16.41 -18.88 5.22
C ASN A 149 -16.71 -17.67 6.12
N VAL A 150 -15.87 -16.63 6.09
CA VAL A 150 -16.11 -15.39 6.85
C VAL A 150 -17.21 -14.58 6.18
N LEU A 151 -18.32 -14.39 6.89
CA LEU A 151 -19.47 -13.62 6.42
C LEU A 151 -19.39 -12.15 6.88
N PRO A 152 -20.02 -11.22 6.15
CA PRO A 152 -20.18 -9.84 6.62
C PRO A 152 -20.83 -9.73 8.00
N GLN A 153 -21.79 -10.62 8.29
CA GLN A 153 -22.50 -10.70 9.57
C GLN A 153 -21.55 -10.97 10.74
N ASP A 154 -20.58 -11.88 10.57
CA ASP A 154 -19.61 -12.23 11.62
C ASP A 154 -18.76 -11.02 12.03
N VAL A 155 -18.41 -10.19 11.05
CA VAL A 155 -17.66 -8.95 11.27
C VAL A 155 -18.55 -7.91 11.95
N VAL A 156 -19.81 -7.80 11.55
CA VAL A 156 -20.76 -6.87 12.17
C VAL A 156 -21.09 -7.25 13.60
N GLU A 157 -21.21 -8.53 13.92
CA GLU A 157 -21.42 -9.00 15.29
C GLU A 157 -20.24 -8.61 16.20
N LYS A 158 -19.01 -8.70 15.66
CA LYS A 158 -17.78 -8.43 16.41
C LYS A 158 -17.44 -6.94 16.55
N TYR A 159 -17.56 -6.18 15.47
CA TYR A 159 -17.11 -4.78 15.40
C TYR A 159 -18.26 -3.77 15.31
N GLY A 160 -19.49 -4.28 15.23
CA GLY A 160 -20.69 -3.48 15.04
C GLY A 160 -21.04 -3.21 13.58
N LYS A 161 -22.15 -2.49 13.38
CA LYS A 161 -22.65 -2.13 12.06
C LYS A 161 -21.68 -1.19 11.32
N ALA A 162 -21.59 -1.36 10.02
CA ALA A 162 -20.81 -0.51 9.15
C ALA A 162 -21.52 0.84 8.94
N SER A 163 -20.76 1.89 8.63
CA SER A 163 -21.31 3.22 8.34
C SER A 163 -21.94 3.33 6.95
N SER A 164 -21.49 2.47 6.03
CA SER A 164 -22.01 2.30 4.68
C SER A 164 -21.55 0.97 4.10
N GLY A 165 -22.12 0.58 2.97
CA GLY A 165 -21.66 -0.57 2.23
C GLY A 165 -22.17 -0.59 0.79
N SER A 166 -21.58 -1.45 -0.03
CA SER A 166 -22.03 -1.73 -1.39
C SER A 166 -22.07 -3.23 -1.67
N ILE A 167 -22.86 -3.62 -2.68
CA ILE A 167 -22.85 -4.95 -3.27
C ILE A 167 -22.63 -4.82 -4.76
N ASP A 168 -21.64 -5.54 -5.28
CA ASP A 168 -21.36 -5.67 -6.71
C ASP A 168 -21.64 -7.11 -7.17
N ASN A 169 -22.59 -7.23 -8.09
CA ASN A 169 -22.99 -8.50 -8.74
C ASN A 169 -22.76 -8.45 -10.26
N SER A 170 -21.85 -7.58 -10.73
CA SER A 170 -21.58 -7.37 -12.15
C SER A 170 -21.02 -8.62 -12.85
N VAL A 171 -20.35 -9.49 -12.10
CA VAL A 171 -19.81 -10.76 -12.60
C VAL A 171 -20.75 -11.90 -12.24
N LYS A 172 -21.27 -12.60 -13.24
CA LYS A 172 -22.17 -13.74 -13.04
C LYS A 172 -21.49 -14.83 -12.21
N GLY A 173 -22.13 -15.24 -11.11
CA GLY A 173 -21.59 -16.24 -10.19
C GLY A 173 -20.55 -15.71 -9.20
N SER A 174 -20.36 -14.39 -9.12
CA SER A 174 -19.49 -13.74 -8.15
C SER A 174 -20.22 -12.56 -7.52
N GLN A 175 -20.37 -12.59 -6.20
CA GLN A 175 -20.82 -11.43 -5.44
C GLN A 175 -19.63 -10.84 -4.67
N LEU A 176 -19.53 -9.52 -4.70
CA LEU A 176 -18.58 -8.76 -3.90
C LEU A 176 -19.37 -7.83 -2.98
N VAL A 177 -19.09 -7.91 -1.68
CA VAL A 177 -19.72 -7.07 -0.66
C VAL A 177 -18.65 -6.18 -0.04
N GLU A 178 -18.88 -4.88 0.04
CA GLU A 178 -18.01 -3.96 0.76
C GLU A 178 -18.71 -3.38 1.97
N LEU A 179 -18.03 -3.35 3.10
CA LEU A 179 -18.44 -2.65 4.31
C LEU A 179 -17.42 -1.56 4.62
N THR A 180 -17.89 -0.36 4.90
CA THR A 180 -17.03 0.78 5.26
C THR A 180 -17.37 1.28 6.66
N TYR A 181 -16.35 1.38 7.51
CA TYR A 181 -16.44 1.87 8.87
C TYR A 181 -15.72 3.22 8.97
N LYS A 182 -16.46 4.29 9.26
CA LYS A 182 -15.88 5.60 9.54
C LYS A 182 -15.20 5.60 10.91
N LEU A 183 -14.06 6.26 11.01
CA LEU A 183 -13.29 6.38 12.23
C LEU A 183 -13.67 7.63 13.01
N ILE A 184 -13.71 7.54 14.34
CA ILE A 184 -14.04 8.67 15.23
C ILE A 184 -13.14 9.88 14.97
N GLY A 185 -13.77 11.06 14.89
CA GLY A 185 -13.06 12.33 14.75
C GLY A 185 -12.54 12.57 13.34
N GLU A 186 -13.22 12.00 12.33
CA GLU A 186 -12.85 12.14 10.92
C GLU A 186 -11.39 11.76 10.67
N LYS A 187 -10.92 10.71 11.35
CA LYS A 187 -9.54 10.22 11.22
C LYS A 187 -9.32 9.39 9.97
N GLY A 188 -10.40 8.92 9.33
CA GLY A 188 -10.34 8.06 8.17
C GLY A 188 -11.47 7.04 8.11
N ASP A 189 -11.21 5.96 7.40
CA ASP A 189 -12.15 4.86 7.17
C ASP A 189 -11.43 3.50 7.06
N ILE A 190 -12.17 2.44 7.40
CA ILE A 190 -11.77 1.04 7.17
C ILE A 190 -12.75 0.44 6.15
N THR A 191 -12.23 -0.05 5.03
CA THR A 191 -12.97 -0.80 4.03
C THR A 191 -12.65 -2.28 4.14
N LEU A 192 -13.69 -3.08 4.31
CA LEU A 192 -13.64 -4.53 4.30
C LEU A 192 -14.34 -5.02 3.04
N ARG A 193 -13.70 -5.93 2.30
CA ARG A 193 -14.29 -6.52 1.09
C ARG A 193 -14.44 -8.01 1.24
N PHE A 194 -15.64 -8.50 1.04
CA PHE A 194 -15.97 -9.91 0.97
C PHE A 194 -16.21 -10.31 -0.48
N ARG A 195 -15.84 -11.53 -0.83
CA ARG A 195 -16.11 -12.11 -2.14
C ARG A 195 -16.49 -13.56 -2.00
N ASP A 196 -17.27 -14.06 -2.95
CA ASP A 196 -17.47 -15.50 -3.11
C ASP A 196 -16.31 -16.12 -3.89
N VAL A 197 -15.74 -17.19 -3.34
CA VAL A 197 -14.79 -18.08 -4.02
C VAL A 197 -15.28 -19.51 -3.84
N GLU A 198 -15.66 -20.15 -4.95
CA GLU A 198 -16.10 -21.56 -4.96
C GLU A 198 -17.27 -21.84 -4.01
N GLY A 199 -18.23 -20.91 -3.89
CA GLY A 199 -19.39 -21.04 -3.01
C GLY A 199 -19.10 -20.79 -1.53
N ARG A 200 -17.96 -20.14 -1.24
CA ARG A 200 -17.53 -19.75 0.10
C ARG A 200 -17.26 -18.26 0.12
N THR A 201 -17.89 -17.56 1.07
CA THR A 201 -17.57 -16.16 1.32
C THR A 201 -16.22 -16.05 2.04
N GLU A 202 -15.37 -15.13 1.59
CA GLU A 202 -14.14 -14.81 2.31
C GLU A 202 -13.90 -13.31 2.43
N LEU A 203 -13.33 -12.89 3.56
CA LEU A 203 -12.80 -11.55 3.73
C LEU A 203 -11.51 -11.42 2.90
N SER A 204 -11.62 -10.69 1.80
CA SER A 204 -10.61 -10.56 0.75
C SER A 204 -9.75 -9.31 0.83
N LEU A 205 -10.23 -8.26 1.51
CA LEU A 205 -9.52 -7.01 1.70
C LEU A 205 -9.76 -6.48 3.11
N VAL A 206 -8.68 -6.05 3.75
CA VAL A 206 -8.70 -5.12 4.86
C VAL A 206 -7.90 -3.90 4.42
N TYR A 207 -8.59 -2.78 4.23
CA TYR A 207 -7.98 -1.52 3.82
C TYR A 207 -8.32 -0.44 4.83
N VAL A 208 -7.30 0.21 5.37
CA VAL A 208 -7.44 1.37 6.25
C VAL A 208 -6.91 2.57 5.48
N ARG A 209 -7.71 3.61 5.40
CA ARG A 209 -7.31 4.91 4.88
C ARG A 209 -7.40 5.92 6.01
N LEU A 210 -6.26 6.44 6.43
CA LEU A 210 -6.22 7.54 7.39
C LEU A 210 -6.24 8.88 6.64
N PHE A 211 -6.83 9.90 7.23
CA PHE A 211 -6.84 11.28 6.73
C PHE A 211 -5.68 12.09 7.31
N ARG A 212 -5.34 13.21 6.68
CA ARG A 212 -4.12 13.97 6.97
C ARG A 212 -4.01 14.42 8.43
N ASN A 213 -5.14 14.71 9.07
CA ASN A 213 -5.25 15.05 10.49
C ASN A 213 -4.82 13.89 11.44
N ALA A 214 -4.71 12.65 10.94
CA ALA A 214 -4.34 11.47 11.71
C ALA A 214 -2.87 11.00 11.51
N TRP A 215 -2.15 11.47 10.49
CA TRP A 215 -0.81 10.94 10.11
C TRP A 215 0.36 11.44 10.96
N GLY A 216 0.15 12.48 11.77
CA GLY A 216 1.27 13.22 12.38
C GLY A 216 2.12 13.98 11.33
N PRO A 217 3.21 14.65 11.76
CA PRO A 217 4.08 15.38 10.86
C PRO A 217 4.89 14.43 9.97
N VAL A 218 5.12 14.84 8.72
CA VAL A 218 6.01 14.14 7.80
C VAL A 218 7.44 14.61 8.06
N THR A 219 8.26 13.74 8.62
CA THR A 219 9.63 14.09 9.08
C THR A 219 10.72 13.20 8.52
N LYS A 220 10.38 12.08 7.87
CA LYS A 220 11.32 11.08 7.36
C LYS A 220 11.45 11.14 5.85
N SER A 221 12.66 10.98 5.36
CA SER A 221 13.01 10.80 3.95
C SER A 221 12.84 9.34 3.52
N VAL A 222 12.91 9.07 2.22
CA VAL A 222 12.96 7.69 1.69
C VAL A 222 14.16 6.94 2.23
N ASP A 223 15.31 7.59 2.35
CA ASP A 223 16.54 6.95 2.84
C ASP A 223 16.43 6.57 4.33
N ASP A 224 15.74 7.37 5.14
CA ASP A 224 15.42 7.00 6.52
C ASP A 224 14.64 5.68 6.58
N TYR A 225 13.63 5.51 5.73
CA TYR A 225 12.85 4.25 5.68
C TYR A 225 13.67 3.07 5.15
N ARG A 226 14.62 3.29 4.22
CA ARG A 226 15.50 2.22 3.72
C ARG A 226 16.38 1.64 4.83
N THR A 227 16.73 2.43 5.85
CA THR A 227 17.51 1.95 7.00
C THR A 227 16.76 0.91 7.84
N LEU A 228 15.43 0.83 7.73
CA LEU A 228 14.59 -0.13 8.46
C LEU A 228 14.65 -1.54 7.85
N ILE A 229 15.08 -1.65 6.58
CA ILE A 229 15.08 -2.94 5.88
C ILE A 229 16.09 -3.87 6.54
N PRO A 230 15.65 -5.07 7.00
CA PRO A 230 16.54 -5.96 7.71
C PRO A 230 17.71 -6.36 6.81
N GLN A 231 18.90 -6.38 7.39
CA GLN A 231 20.08 -6.95 6.73
C GLN A 231 19.92 -8.47 6.63
N ASP A 232 20.70 -9.10 5.75
CA ASP A 232 20.61 -10.54 5.52
C ASP A 232 20.65 -11.34 6.84
N LYS A 233 19.69 -12.27 6.99
CA LYS A 233 19.48 -13.15 8.15
C LYS A 233 18.94 -12.47 9.41
N GLN A 234 18.68 -11.16 9.40
CA GLN A 234 17.95 -10.50 10.48
C GLN A 234 16.43 -10.58 10.24
N GLU A 235 15.68 -10.76 11.32
CA GLU A 235 14.23 -10.64 11.27
C GLU A 235 13.86 -9.15 11.24
N GLY A 236 12.92 -8.78 10.38
CA GLY A 236 12.45 -7.40 10.30
C GLY A 236 11.66 -6.98 11.54
N VAL A 237 11.52 -5.66 11.72
CA VAL A 237 10.65 -5.10 12.76
C VAL A 237 9.21 -5.56 12.58
N GLU A 238 8.50 -5.74 13.70
CA GLU A 238 7.08 -6.10 13.69
C GLU A 238 6.21 -4.90 13.27
N VAL A 239 5.01 -5.15 12.70
CA VAL A 239 4.06 -4.09 12.31
C VAL A 239 3.76 -3.11 13.43
N LYS A 240 3.45 -3.59 14.65
CA LYS A 240 3.13 -2.70 15.78
C LYS A 240 4.32 -1.82 16.16
N GLN A 241 5.51 -2.41 16.20
CA GLN A 241 6.74 -1.69 16.48
C GLN A 241 7.01 -0.64 15.39
N ALA A 242 6.84 -0.99 14.12
CA ALA A 242 6.98 -0.05 13.02
C ALA A 242 6.01 1.13 13.16
N ILE A 243 4.74 0.89 13.48
CA ILE A 243 3.77 1.99 13.69
C ILE A 243 4.15 2.85 14.91
N ALA A 244 4.64 2.24 15.99
CA ALA A 244 5.08 2.96 17.17
C ALA A 244 6.30 3.87 16.91
N GLU A 245 7.25 3.42 16.09
CA GLU A 245 8.50 4.17 15.78
C GLU A 245 8.38 5.12 14.58
N GLN A 246 7.53 4.78 13.61
CA GLN A 246 7.36 5.52 12.36
C GLN A 246 6.12 6.43 12.38
N GLY A 247 5.24 6.27 13.37
CA GLY A 247 3.97 6.97 13.44
C GLY A 247 2.87 6.27 12.63
N MET A 248 1.69 6.90 12.62
CA MET A 248 0.52 6.37 11.93
C MET A 248 0.72 6.44 10.40
N PRO A 249 0.52 5.33 9.68
CA PRO A 249 0.62 5.33 8.23
C PRO A 249 -0.55 6.08 7.58
N LYS A 250 -0.39 6.48 6.32
CA LYS A 250 -1.49 6.96 5.48
C LYS A 250 -2.48 5.84 5.17
N THR A 251 -1.97 4.64 4.89
CA THR A 251 -2.80 3.47 4.62
C THR A 251 -2.24 2.21 5.25
N ILE A 252 -3.13 1.30 5.63
CA ILE A 252 -2.83 -0.10 5.94
C ILE A 252 -3.58 -0.94 4.91
N TYR A 253 -2.89 -1.88 4.26
CA TYR A 253 -3.51 -2.70 3.22
C TYR A 253 -3.08 -4.15 3.37
N ALA A 254 -4.07 -5.05 3.44
CA ALA A 254 -3.89 -6.48 3.37
C ALA A 254 -4.95 -7.06 2.43
N SER A 255 -4.55 -7.90 1.48
CA SER A 255 -5.48 -8.52 0.55
C SER A 255 -5.15 -9.99 0.32
N LYS A 256 -6.21 -10.78 0.08
CA LYS A 256 -6.08 -12.13 -0.45
C LYS A 256 -6.03 -12.07 -1.97
N SER A 257 -5.02 -12.70 -2.55
CA SER A 257 -5.11 -13.05 -3.97
C SER A 257 -6.18 -14.13 -4.18
N VAL A 258 -6.63 -14.33 -5.43
CA VAL A 258 -7.59 -15.41 -5.78
C VAL A 258 -7.04 -16.81 -5.44
N LYS A 259 -5.74 -16.94 -5.18
CA LYS A 259 -5.10 -18.19 -4.73
C LYS A 259 -5.19 -18.44 -3.22
N GLY A 260 -5.96 -17.63 -2.49
CA GLY A 260 -6.41 -17.95 -1.12
C GLY A 260 -5.43 -17.60 0.02
N GLN A 261 -4.30 -16.96 -0.25
CA GLN A 261 -3.33 -16.60 0.79
C GLN A 261 -3.29 -15.08 1.08
N VAL A 262 -3.22 -14.76 2.38
CA VAL A 262 -2.91 -13.42 2.89
C VAL A 262 -1.44 -13.43 3.29
N ASP A 263 -0.59 -13.12 2.33
CA ASP A 263 0.84 -13.26 2.53
C ASP A 263 1.46 -12.02 3.17
N SER A 264 0.82 -10.85 3.02
CA SER A 264 1.44 -9.59 3.42
C SER A 264 0.47 -8.52 3.95
N ILE A 265 0.98 -7.70 4.86
CA ILE A 265 0.43 -6.39 5.22
C ILE A 265 1.35 -5.33 4.63
N SER A 266 0.79 -4.24 4.12
CA SER A 266 1.56 -3.07 3.72
C SER A 266 1.14 -1.81 4.46
N LEU A 267 2.13 -1.00 4.86
CA LEU A 267 1.94 0.31 5.49
C LEU A 267 2.52 1.38 4.57
N SER A 268 1.72 2.39 4.22
CA SER A 268 2.20 3.48 3.36
C SER A 268 2.40 4.78 4.13
N TYR A 269 3.51 5.46 3.88
CA TYR A 269 3.91 6.71 4.52
C TYR A 269 4.24 7.78 3.48
N SER A 270 3.98 9.04 3.80
CA SER A 270 4.50 10.18 3.03
C SER A 270 5.88 10.56 3.53
N THR A 271 6.77 10.95 2.63
CA THR A 271 8.15 11.37 2.95
C THR A 271 8.39 12.85 2.72
N THR A 272 9.48 13.38 3.28
CA THR A 272 9.95 14.76 3.04
C THR A 272 10.33 15.00 1.57
N ASP A 273 10.67 13.94 0.84
CA ASP A 273 11.08 13.98 -0.56
C ASP A 273 9.89 13.99 -1.53
N ASN A 274 8.67 14.20 -1.01
CA ASN A 274 7.42 14.14 -1.76
C ASN A 274 7.23 12.79 -2.48
N MET A 275 7.61 11.71 -1.82
CA MET A 275 7.36 10.34 -2.26
C MET A 275 6.42 9.62 -1.29
N THR A 276 5.83 8.52 -1.76
CA THR A 276 5.17 7.54 -0.89
C THR A 276 6.08 6.34 -0.74
N VAL A 277 6.31 5.93 0.51
CA VAL A 277 7.00 4.69 0.86
C VAL A 277 5.94 3.68 1.29
N SER A 278 5.96 2.48 0.71
CA SER A 278 5.15 1.35 1.15
C SER A 278 6.06 0.28 1.75
N LEU A 279 5.95 0.06 3.06
CA LEU A 279 6.62 -0.99 3.80
C LEU A 279 5.80 -2.28 3.71
N TYR A 280 6.41 -3.39 3.30
CA TYR A 280 5.76 -4.70 3.15
C TYR A 280 6.21 -5.65 4.25
N PHE A 281 5.23 -6.26 4.91
CA PHE A 281 5.42 -7.16 6.03
C PHE A 281 4.87 -8.53 5.69
N ASP A 282 5.70 -9.55 5.77
CA ASP A 282 5.32 -10.94 5.54
C ASP A 282 5.05 -11.62 6.88
N GLU A 283 4.18 -12.63 6.90
CA GLU A 283 3.99 -13.42 8.11
C GLU A 283 5.18 -14.34 8.37
N VAL A 284 5.72 -14.27 9.58
CA VAL A 284 6.75 -15.14 10.13
C VAL A 284 6.32 -15.54 11.54
N ASN A 285 6.08 -16.84 11.76
CA ASN A 285 5.68 -17.40 13.06
C ASN A 285 4.45 -16.71 13.70
N GLY A 286 3.45 -16.34 12.90
CA GLY A 286 2.22 -15.70 13.38
C GLY A 286 2.33 -14.19 13.64
N LEU A 287 3.48 -13.58 13.34
CA LEU A 287 3.73 -12.14 13.40
C LEU A 287 4.05 -11.61 12.01
N TYR A 288 3.75 -10.34 11.74
CA TYR A 288 4.06 -9.69 10.47
C TYR A 288 5.37 -8.91 10.58
N ARG A 289 6.38 -9.30 9.80
CA ARG A 289 7.74 -8.79 9.87
C ARG A 289 8.13 -8.04 8.60
N LEU A 290 8.74 -6.87 8.78
CA LEU A 290 9.18 -6.03 7.67
C LEU A 290 10.12 -6.81 6.75
N LYS A 291 9.77 -6.91 5.47
CA LYS A 291 10.56 -7.65 4.49
C LYS A 291 11.17 -6.76 3.43
N SER A 292 10.38 -5.82 2.93
CA SER A 292 10.78 -4.98 1.80
C SER A 292 10.07 -3.63 1.82
N LEU A 293 10.49 -2.77 0.91
CA LEU A 293 9.96 -1.44 0.71
C LEU A 293 9.83 -1.16 -0.79
N LEU A 294 8.75 -0.47 -1.16
CA LEU A 294 8.61 0.15 -2.48
C LEU A 294 8.41 1.66 -2.32
N THR A 295 8.77 2.39 -3.36
CA THR A 295 8.61 3.84 -3.44
C THR A 295 7.81 4.21 -4.67
N SER A 296 6.88 5.15 -4.53
CA SER A 296 6.18 5.76 -5.66
C SER A 296 6.23 7.27 -5.55
N THR A 297 6.12 7.96 -6.70
CA THR A 297 5.84 9.39 -6.71
C THR A 297 4.45 9.66 -6.17
N VAL A 298 4.25 10.81 -5.50
CA VAL A 298 2.96 11.26 -4.97
C VAL A 298 2.02 11.70 -6.09
#